data_AF-A0A946YRE9-F1
#
_entry.id   AF-A0A946YRE9-F1
#
_cell.length_a   1.000
_cell.length_b   1.000
_cell.length_c   1.000
_cell.angle_alpha   90.00
_cell.angle_beta   90.00
_cell.angle_gamma   90.00
#
_symmetry.space_group_name_H-M   'P 1'
#
loop_
_entity.id
_entity.type
_entity.pdbx_description
1 polymer ?
#
loop_
_entity_poly.entity_id
_entity_poly.type
_entity_poly.pdbx_seq_one_letter_code
_entity_poly.pdbx_strand_id
1 'polypeptide(L)'
;MVVSFNTTSRSRLLRPFCCLLLLVASQASLALELRADRNTVPINETLRLEIRSGGSDSLADIDLSPIEKYFEILGRSSQSEYSMVNGRTEAMQRLSLTLKPLATGKIRIPALQFQGKRSAPIDIEISQPVQPPASASDKSVMLEAEVDKSEVYPGEQLIYTMRLMYRVGLSDAQISPLQIQDTEIVELEDISYQRKINGTQYQVVEKRYALQFKQIAQVEIQGQTLTATAGAKRGRFGFGFGVDPMRGGTPVRLAANAITLNIKAIPAGINPLNWLPAQELQLREEWQETSSQAEVGQPITRSIEVYAVGLPGEYLPEVFDAAIDGLNRYPEKPAFVTETWSGGIAGKRKDTYALIPTRPGTITLP
;
A
#
# COMPACT_ATOMS: atom_id res chain seq x y z
N MET A 1 12.50 -8.08 -25.50
CA MET A 1 13.92 -7.69 -25.71
C MET A 1 14.53 -8.60 -26.79
N VAL A 2 15.41 -8.09 -27.68
CA VAL A 2 16.06 -8.90 -28.75
C VAL A 2 17.44 -9.35 -28.26
N VAL A 3 17.63 -10.65 -28.07
CA VAL A 3 18.91 -11.24 -27.66
C VAL A 3 19.60 -11.82 -28.90
N SER A 4 20.86 -11.46 -29.14
CA SER A 4 21.62 -11.82 -30.36
C SER A 4 22.85 -12.64 -30.00
N PHE A 5 23.13 -13.72 -30.72
CA PHE A 5 24.13 -14.72 -30.34
C PHE A 5 25.26 -14.74 -31.37
N ASN A 6 26.50 -14.50 -30.95
CA ASN A 6 27.67 -14.49 -31.85
C ASN A 6 28.68 -15.58 -31.47
N THR A 7 29.31 -16.17 -32.49
CA THR A 7 30.48 -17.04 -32.38
C THR A 7 31.77 -16.23 -32.52
N THR A 8 32.78 -16.57 -31.71
CA THR A 8 34.11 -15.95 -31.73
C THR A 8 34.87 -16.32 -33.00
N SER A 9 35.19 -15.34 -33.85
CA SER A 9 36.21 -15.49 -34.90
C SER A 9 36.96 -14.18 -35.13
N ARG A 10 38.30 -14.26 -35.07
CA ARG A 10 39.24 -13.15 -35.26
C ARG A 10 39.40 -12.81 -36.75
N SER A 11 39.23 -11.55 -37.14
CA SER A 11 40.08 -10.91 -38.16
C SER A 11 39.96 -9.39 -38.12
N ARG A 12 41.08 -8.71 -38.38
CA ARG A 12 41.29 -7.25 -38.35
C ARG A 12 40.87 -6.64 -39.69
N LEU A 13 40.26 -5.44 -39.68
CA LEU A 13 40.71 -4.22 -40.43
C LEU A 13 39.61 -3.12 -40.51
N LEU A 14 39.97 -1.95 -39.97
CA LEU A 14 39.76 -0.55 -40.40
C LEU A 14 38.37 0.04 -40.82
N ARG A 15 38.07 1.19 -40.13
CA ARG A 15 37.28 2.41 -40.51
C ARG A 15 35.74 2.40 -40.38
N PRO A 16 35.07 3.57 -40.20
CA PRO A 16 35.49 4.85 -39.63
C PRO A 16 34.54 5.39 -38.52
N PHE A 17 35.03 6.46 -37.88
CA PHE A 17 34.39 7.41 -36.96
C PHE A 17 32.86 7.58 -37.15
N CYS A 18 32.07 6.97 -36.26
CA CYS A 18 30.64 7.23 -36.13
C CYS A 18 30.44 7.98 -34.81
N CYS A 19 29.93 9.21 -34.87
CA CYS A 19 29.58 10.01 -33.70
C CYS A 19 28.57 9.24 -32.84
N LEU A 20 29.08 8.57 -31.80
CA LEU A 20 28.28 7.94 -30.76
C LEU A 20 27.65 9.05 -29.93
N LEU A 21 26.43 9.45 -30.30
CA LEU A 21 25.53 10.15 -29.38
C LEU A 21 25.32 9.19 -28.20
N LEU A 22 26.08 9.38 -27.13
CA LEU A 22 25.85 8.76 -25.83
C LEU A 22 24.52 9.30 -25.32
N LEU A 23 23.43 8.64 -25.74
CA LEU A 23 22.20 8.60 -24.98
C LEU A 23 22.56 7.89 -23.67
N VAL A 24 23.03 8.65 -22.70
CA VAL A 24 22.99 8.22 -21.30
C VAL A 24 21.51 8.20 -20.97
N ALA A 25 20.85 7.09 -21.29
CA ALA A 25 19.61 6.74 -20.65
C ALA A 25 19.95 6.61 -19.18
N SER A 26 19.73 7.70 -18.42
CA SER A 26 19.69 7.60 -16.98
C SER A 26 18.55 6.64 -16.69
N GLN A 27 18.86 5.38 -16.45
CA GLN A 27 17.97 4.52 -15.71
C GLN A 27 17.96 5.08 -14.30
N ALA A 28 17.19 6.16 -14.10
CA ALA A 28 16.69 6.49 -12.80
C ALA A 28 15.81 5.31 -12.44
N SER A 29 16.38 4.34 -11.71
CA SER A 29 15.60 3.27 -11.15
C SER A 29 14.55 3.94 -10.27
N LEU A 30 13.28 3.71 -10.61
CA LEU A 30 12.13 4.06 -9.77
C LEU A 30 12.14 3.16 -8.53
N ALA A 31 13.20 3.27 -7.72
CA ALA A 31 13.43 2.46 -6.54
C ALA A 31 13.01 3.19 -5.25
N LEU A 32 12.56 4.45 -5.36
CA LEU A 32 11.93 5.20 -4.29
C LEU A 32 10.44 5.35 -4.62
N GLU A 33 9.58 4.77 -3.81
CA GLU A 33 8.13 4.79 -4.00
C GLU A 33 7.48 5.71 -2.97
N LEU A 34 6.47 6.46 -3.39
CA LEU A 34 5.58 7.20 -2.51
C LEU A 34 4.18 6.63 -2.64
N ARG A 35 3.47 6.45 -1.53
CA ARG A 35 2.05 6.07 -1.53
C ARG A 35 1.30 6.82 -0.43
N ALA A 36 0.13 7.36 -0.77
CA ALA A 36 -0.78 7.93 0.21
C ALA A 36 -1.93 6.95 0.46
N ASP A 37 -2.37 6.82 1.71
CA ASP A 37 -3.49 5.96 2.09
C ASP A 37 -4.84 6.41 1.52
N ARG A 38 -4.92 7.67 1.08
CA ARG A 38 -6.04 8.28 0.38
C ARG A 38 -5.56 9.49 -0.42
N ASN A 39 -6.19 9.75 -1.56
CA ASN A 39 -5.86 10.89 -2.43
C ASN A 39 -6.76 12.10 -2.20
N THR A 40 -7.79 11.96 -1.35
CA THR A 40 -8.66 13.05 -0.94
C THR A 40 -8.83 13.00 0.56
N VAL A 41 -8.62 14.13 1.25
CA VAL A 41 -8.77 14.20 2.71
C VAL A 41 -9.31 15.56 3.15
N PRO A 42 -10.24 15.62 4.10
CA PRO A 42 -10.67 16.89 4.70
C PRO A 42 -9.53 17.60 5.45
N ILE A 43 -9.54 18.94 5.46
CA ILE A 43 -8.53 19.76 6.18
C ILE A 43 -8.43 19.46 7.68
N ASN A 44 -9.48 18.90 8.29
CA ASN A 44 -9.50 18.54 9.71
C ASN A 44 -9.18 17.05 9.96
N GLU A 45 -8.72 16.33 8.96
CA GLU A 45 -8.28 14.93 9.07
C GLU A 45 -6.78 14.80 8.77
N THR A 46 -6.27 13.58 8.89
CA THR A 46 -4.88 13.26 8.55
C THR A 46 -4.85 12.27 7.40
N LEU A 47 -3.74 12.27 6.66
CA LEU A 47 -3.43 11.22 5.68
C LEU A 47 -2.10 10.57 6.06
N ARG A 48 -1.89 9.34 5.63
CA ARG A 48 -0.63 8.62 5.82
C ARG A 48 0.12 8.54 4.51
N LEU A 49 1.35 9.07 4.50
CA LEU A 49 2.27 8.96 3.38
C LEU A 49 3.33 7.91 3.71
N GLU A 50 3.43 6.88 2.89
CA GLU A 50 4.47 5.87 2.94
C GLU A 50 5.54 6.16 1.89
N ILE A 51 6.79 6.09 2.31
CA ILE A 51 7.99 6.25 1.48
C ILE A 51 8.75 4.92 1.56
N ARG A 52 8.95 4.25 0.43
CA ARG A 52 9.65 2.96 0.37
C ARG A 52 10.90 3.05 -0.48
N SER A 53 11.99 2.43 -0.02
CA SER A 53 13.21 2.26 -0.81
C SER A 53 13.74 0.85 -0.69
N GLY A 54 13.99 0.20 -1.83
CA GLY A 54 14.68 -1.09 -1.86
C GLY A 54 16.12 -0.98 -1.33
N GLY A 55 16.58 -1.97 -0.58
CA GLY A 55 17.87 -2.02 0.09
C GLY A 55 17.78 -1.82 1.61
N SER A 56 18.94 -1.70 2.25
CA SER A 56 19.08 -1.54 3.70
C SER A 56 19.31 -0.09 4.16
N ASP A 57 19.44 0.85 3.25
CA ASP A 57 19.79 2.24 3.56
C ASP A 57 18.64 2.97 4.25
N SER A 58 18.87 3.43 5.49
CA SER A 58 17.84 4.07 6.31
C SER A 58 17.27 5.33 5.66
N LEU A 59 15.94 5.43 5.64
CA LEU A 59 15.21 6.64 5.23
C LEU A 59 15.16 7.73 6.33
N ALA A 60 15.95 7.59 7.40
CA ALA A 60 15.98 8.55 8.52
C ALA A 60 16.34 9.99 8.09
N ASP A 61 17.18 10.13 7.07
CA ASP A 61 17.74 11.42 6.63
C ASP A 61 17.17 11.92 5.30
N ILE A 62 16.07 11.33 4.81
CA ILE A 62 15.42 11.83 3.59
C ILE A 62 14.93 13.28 3.81
N ASP A 63 15.13 14.14 2.81
CA ASP A 63 14.65 15.53 2.85
C ASP A 63 13.12 15.57 2.72
N LEU A 64 12.46 15.96 3.81
CA LEU A 64 11.00 16.09 3.91
C LEU A 64 10.52 17.54 3.73
N SER A 65 11.43 18.50 3.52
CA SER A 65 11.06 19.91 3.29
C SER A 65 10.04 20.11 2.15
N PRO A 66 9.99 19.29 1.08
CA PRO A 66 8.96 19.43 0.05
C PRO A 66 7.55 19.06 0.52
N ILE A 67 7.43 18.23 1.57
CA ILE A 67 6.16 17.83 2.20
C ILE A 67 5.75 18.87 3.26
N GLU A 68 6.70 19.32 4.08
CA GLU A 68 6.46 20.28 5.18
C GLU A 68 5.89 21.62 4.71
N LYS A 69 6.12 21.97 3.43
CA LYS A 69 5.50 23.15 2.79
C LYS A 69 3.97 23.12 2.82
N TYR A 70 3.37 21.94 2.83
CA TYR A 70 1.93 21.73 2.68
C TYR A 70 1.28 20.98 3.85
N PHE A 71 2.09 20.30 4.66
CA PHE A 71 1.64 19.43 5.74
C PHE A 71 2.45 19.66 7.02
N GLU A 72 1.77 19.60 8.16
CA GLU A 72 2.41 19.39 9.47
C GLU A 72 2.61 17.89 9.69
N ILE A 73 3.84 17.46 10.00
CA ILE A 73 4.15 16.05 10.29
C ILE A 73 3.84 15.78 11.76
N LEU A 74 2.77 15.03 12.03
CA LEU A 74 2.33 14.70 13.38
C LEU A 74 2.99 13.43 13.93
N GLY A 75 3.45 12.54 13.05
CA GLY A 75 4.01 11.26 13.42
C GLY A 75 4.94 10.71 12.34
N ARG A 76 5.95 9.97 12.79
CA ARG A 76 6.98 9.37 11.96
C ARG A 76 7.32 7.97 12.51
N SER A 77 7.24 6.95 11.67
CA SER A 77 7.71 5.60 12.00
C SER A 77 8.52 5.02 10.84
N SER A 78 9.57 4.25 11.16
CA SER A 78 10.41 3.60 10.16
C SER A 78 10.46 2.11 10.45
N GLN A 79 10.42 1.29 9.41
CA GLN A 79 10.49 -0.16 9.49
C GLN A 79 11.43 -0.71 8.42
N SER A 80 12.25 -1.67 8.81
CA SER A 80 13.06 -2.47 7.89
C SER A 80 12.39 -3.82 7.68
N GLU A 81 12.16 -4.18 6.44
CA GLU A 81 11.58 -5.46 6.05
C GLU A 81 12.64 -6.29 5.34
N TYR A 82 12.76 -7.54 5.75
CA TYR A 82 13.66 -8.51 5.15
C TYR A 82 12.82 -9.67 4.67
N SER A 83 12.92 -9.98 3.38
CA SER A 83 12.35 -11.18 2.81
C SER A 83 13.47 -12.06 2.26
N MET A 84 13.26 -13.38 2.28
CA MET A 84 14.18 -14.33 1.67
C MET A 84 13.45 -15.05 0.55
N VAL A 85 13.85 -14.78 -0.68
CA VAL A 85 13.22 -15.31 -1.90
C VAL A 85 14.24 -16.18 -2.63
N ASN A 86 13.95 -17.48 -2.75
CA ASN A 86 14.83 -18.48 -3.37
C ASN A 86 16.28 -18.41 -2.85
N GLY A 87 16.44 -18.23 -1.54
CA GLY A 87 17.75 -18.16 -0.88
C GLY A 87 18.49 -16.82 -1.00
N ARG A 88 17.93 -15.83 -1.71
CA ARG A 88 18.45 -14.45 -1.78
C ARG A 88 17.70 -13.55 -0.81
N THR A 89 18.42 -12.76 -0.02
CA THR A 89 17.84 -11.77 0.90
C THR A 89 17.51 -10.49 0.14
N GLU A 90 16.26 -10.06 0.21
CA GLU A 90 15.81 -8.75 -0.26
C GLU A 90 15.44 -7.90 0.95
N ALA A 91 16.04 -6.72 1.05
CA ALA A 91 15.74 -5.74 2.10
C ALA A 91 14.92 -4.57 1.52
N MET A 92 14.01 -4.04 2.32
CA MET A 92 13.19 -2.87 2.01
C MET A 92 13.13 -1.97 3.24
N GLN A 93 13.29 -0.66 3.04
CA GLN A 93 13.03 0.34 4.08
C GLN A 93 11.71 1.03 3.80
N ARG A 94 10.88 1.15 4.84
CA ARG A 94 9.61 1.87 4.83
C ARG A 94 9.67 2.99 5.86
N LEU A 95 9.35 4.21 5.43
CA LEU A 95 9.13 5.36 6.29
C LEU A 95 7.68 5.82 6.14
N SER A 96 6.94 5.81 7.25
CA SER A 96 5.55 6.22 7.29
C SER A 96 5.38 7.53 8.03
N LEU A 97 4.65 8.47 7.43
CA LEU A 97 4.39 9.81 7.96
C LEU A 97 2.90 10.01 8.15
N THR A 98 2.50 10.50 9.33
CA THR A 98 1.14 10.99 9.58
C THR A 98 1.12 12.49 9.31
N LEU A 99 0.40 12.90 8.27
CA LEU A 99 0.40 14.26 7.74
C LEU A 99 -0.93 14.95 8.01
N LYS A 100 -0.86 16.16 8.57
CA LYS A 100 -2.00 17.06 8.75
C LYS A 100 -1.93 18.18 7.70
N PRO A 101 -2.94 18.35 6.85
CA PRO A 101 -2.90 19.39 5.82
C PRO A 101 -2.92 20.81 6.42
N LEU A 102 -2.20 21.74 5.79
CA LEU A 102 -2.12 23.14 6.23
C LEU A 102 -3.16 24.05 5.55
N ALA A 103 -3.63 23.68 4.36
CA ALA A 103 -4.61 24.45 3.58
C ALA A 103 -5.47 23.54 2.69
N THR A 104 -6.65 24.02 2.30
CA THR A 104 -7.53 23.35 1.33
C THR A 104 -7.05 23.55 -0.11
N GLY A 105 -7.50 22.68 -1.01
CA GLY A 105 -7.20 22.74 -2.44
C GLY A 105 -6.40 21.54 -2.95
N LYS A 106 -6.03 21.57 -4.23
CA LYS A 106 -5.23 20.53 -4.86
C LYS A 106 -3.75 20.78 -4.61
N ILE A 107 -3.10 19.82 -3.98
CA ILE A 107 -1.69 19.87 -3.59
C ILE A 107 -0.96 18.80 -4.38
N ARG A 108 0.20 19.16 -4.94
CA ARG A 108 1.12 18.20 -5.53
C ARG A 108 2.32 18.04 -4.60
N ILE A 109 2.45 16.86 -3.99
CA ILE A 109 3.67 16.44 -3.32
C ILE A 109 4.69 16.17 -4.42
N PRO A 110 5.79 16.94 -4.51
CA PRO A 110 6.77 16.75 -5.58
C PRO A 110 7.52 15.44 -5.39
N ALA A 111 8.18 15.00 -6.46
CA ALA A 111 9.11 13.87 -6.42
C ALA A 111 10.17 14.06 -5.33
N LEU A 112 10.33 13.07 -4.45
CA LEU A 112 11.40 13.04 -3.47
C LEU A 112 12.64 12.38 -4.08
N GLN A 113 13.79 12.66 -3.48
CA GLN A 113 15.07 12.06 -3.85
C GLN A 113 15.73 11.45 -2.63
N PHE A 114 16.35 10.30 -2.81
CA PHE A 114 17.12 9.64 -1.78
C PHE A 114 18.22 8.79 -2.45
N GLN A 115 19.49 9.08 -2.13
CA GLN A 115 20.64 8.32 -2.65
C GLN A 115 20.62 8.14 -4.18
N GLY A 116 20.30 9.21 -4.93
CA GLY A 116 20.22 9.19 -6.39
C GLY A 116 18.96 8.55 -6.98
N LYS A 117 18.12 7.90 -6.15
CA LYS A 117 16.79 7.41 -6.54
C LYS A 117 15.78 8.56 -6.48
N ARG A 118 14.76 8.49 -7.33
CA ARG A 118 13.71 9.52 -7.40
C ARG A 118 12.33 8.87 -7.45
N SER A 119 11.38 9.44 -6.73
CA SER A 119 9.99 9.00 -6.77
C SER A 119 9.18 9.72 -7.86
N ALA A 120 8.00 9.18 -8.16
CA ALA A 120 6.96 9.94 -8.82
C ALA A 120 6.36 10.98 -7.84
N PRO A 121 5.82 12.12 -8.32
CA PRO A 121 5.01 13.02 -7.51
C PRO A 121 3.62 12.42 -7.23
N ILE A 122 2.94 12.91 -6.19
CA ILE A 122 1.57 12.51 -5.85
C ILE A 122 0.67 13.74 -5.77
N ASP A 123 -0.53 13.63 -6.35
CA ASP A 123 -1.57 14.65 -6.23
C ASP A 123 -2.55 14.29 -5.11
N ILE A 124 -2.78 15.22 -4.19
CA ILE A 124 -3.69 15.09 -3.05
C ILE A 124 -4.71 16.24 -3.10
N GLU A 125 -5.99 15.92 -2.98
CA GLU A 125 -7.06 16.90 -2.88
C GLU A 125 -7.47 17.12 -1.42
N ILE A 126 -7.28 18.34 -0.91
CA ILE A 126 -7.69 18.71 0.44
C ILE A 126 -9.04 19.41 0.39
N SER A 127 -10.06 18.74 0.93
CA SER A 127 -11.43 19.23 0.92
C SER A 127 -11.76 20.06 2.16
N GLN A 128 -12.94 20.69 2.13
CA GLN A 128 -13.50 21.42 3.28
C GLN A 128 -13.69 20.47 4.48
N PRO A 129 -13.65 20.98 5.72
CA PRO A 129 -13.73 20.13 6.90
C PRO A 129 -15.07 19.40 6.92
N VAL A 130 -15.02 18.08 7.13
CA VAL A 130 -16.23 17.31 7.43
C VAL A 130 -16.62 17.64 8.86
N GLN A 131 -17.83 18.20 9.01
CA GLN A 131 -18.45 18.42 10.31
C GLN A 131 -19.32 17.21 10.63
N PRO A 132 -19.24 16.68 11.86
CA PRO A 132 -20.24 15.73 12.32
C PRO A 132 -21.65 16.34 12.21
N PRO A 133 -22.71 15.50 12.13
CA PRO A 133 -24.08 15.98 12.19
C PRO A 133 -24.28 16.93 13.38
N ALA A 134 -25.09 17.97 13.25
CA ALA A 134 -25.29 18.97 14.31
C ALA A 134 -25.74 18.38 15.67
N SER A 135 -26.33 17.19 15.66
CA SER A 135 -26.69 16.41 16.86
C SER A 135 -25.51 15.68 17.54
N ALA A 136 -24.31 15.73 16.97
CA ALA A 136 -23.09 15.12 17.49
C ALA A 136 -22.13 16.12 18.16
N SER A 137 -22.33 17.44 18.00
CA SER A 137 -21.39 18.48 18.44
C SER A 137 -21.15 18.55 19.95
N ASP A 138 -22.03 17.94 20.77
CA ASP A 138 -21.88 17.88 22.24
C ASP A 138 -21.46 16.51 22.79
N LYS A 139 -21.21 15.51 21.93
CA LYS A 139 -20.88 14.15 22.36
C LYS A 139 -19.42 14.04 22.80
N SER A 140 -19.20 13.46 23.98
CA SER A 140 -17.84 13.21 24.50
C SER A 140 -17.16 11.98 23.89
N VAL A 141 -17.94 11.11 23.26
CA VAL A 141 -17.51 9.88 22.57
C VAL A 141 -18.38 9.73 21.32
N MET A 142 -17.77 9.45 20.18
CA MET A 142 -18.44 9.25 18.89
C MET A 142 -17.80 8.05 18.18
N LEU A 143 -18.61 7.30 17.44
CA LEU A 143 -18.18 6.16 16.64
C LEU A 143 -18.74 6.35 15.23
N GLU A 144 -17.87 6.29 14.24
CA GLU A 144 -18.22 6.39 12.82
C GLU A 144 -17.62 5.22 12.05
N ALA A 145 -18.25 4.90 10.94
CA ALA A 145 -17.79 3.94 9.97
C ALA A 145 -17.86 4.59 8.59
N GLU A 146 -16.84 4.38 7.77
CA GLU A 146 -16.78 4.84 6.39
C GLU A 146 -16.08 3.83 5.51
N VAL A 147 -16.31 3.95 4.21
CA VAL A 147 -15.63 3.21 3.16
C VAL A 147 -15.05 4.19 2.15
N ASP A 148 -13.93 3.82 1.53
CA ASP A 148 -13.32 4.64 0.48
C ASP A 148 -14.14 4.65 -0.83
N LYS A 149 -14.97 3.62 -1.05
CA LYS A 149 -15.83 3.46 -2.23
C LYS A 149 -17.17 2.83 -1.85
N SER A 150 -18.26 3.25 -2.49
CA SER A 150 -19.58 2.61 -2.36
C SER A 150 -19.85 1.53 -3.42
N GLU A 151 -19.01 1.49 -4.46
CA GLU A 151 -19.10 0.55 -5.56
C GLU A 151 -17.72 -0.06 -5.81
N VAL A 152 -17.66 -1.38 -5.92
CA VAL A 152 -16.41 -2.14 -6.03
C VAL A 152 -16.66 -3.37 -6.90
N TYR A 153 -15.62 -3.95 -7.49
CA TYR A 153 -15.73 -5.20 -8.25
C TYR A 153 -15.26 -6.41 -7.41
N PRO A 154 -15.63 -7.66 -7.79
CA PRO A 154 -15.13 -8.86 -7.15
C PRO A 154 -13.60 -8.89 -7.10
N GLY A 155 -13.01 -9.20 -5.95
CA GLY A 155 -11.56 -9.24 -5.72
C GLY A 155 -10.88 -7.86 -5.65
N GLU A 156 -11.56 -6.77 -5.97
CA GLU A 156 -11.03 -5.42 -5.79
C GLU A 156 -11.01 -5.08 -4.28
N GLN A 157 -9.93 -4.44 -3.85
CA GLN A 157 -9.83 -3.93 -2.49
C GLN A 157 -10.75 -2.72 -2.26
N LEU A 158 -11.50 -2.80 -1.17
CA LEU A 158 -12.21 -1.69 -0.53
C LEU A 158 -11.65 -1.47 0.87
N ILE A 159 -11.43 -0.21 1.26
CA ILE A 159 -10.94 0.13 2.59
C ILE A 159 -12.13 0.51 3.48
N TYR A 160 -12.34 -0.28 4.53
CA TYR A 160 -13.27 0.02 5.60
C TYR A 160 -12.54 0.68 6.77
N THR A 161 -13.02 1.85 7.21
CA THR A 161 -12.44 2.60 8.33
C THR A 161 -13.48 2.82 9.40
N MET A 162 -13.19 2.36 10.61
CA MET A 162 -13.97 2.66 11.80
C MET A 162 -13.22 3.66 12.67
N ARG A 163 -13.87 4.78 12.97
CA ARG A 163 -13.29 5.93 13.66
C ARG A 163 -13.93 6.14 15.03
N LEU A 164 -13.16 5.92 16.08
CA LEU A 164 -13.53 6.24 17.47
C LEU A 164 -12.96 7.61 17.84
N MET A 165 -13.82 8.57 18.15
CA MET A 165 -13.44 9.91 18.58
C MET A 165 -13.86 10.15 20.01
N TYR A 166 -12.94 10.57 20.87
CA TYR A 166 -13.24 10.80 22.29
C TYR A 166 -12.44 11.96 22.87
N ARG A 167 -13.02 12.66 23.85
CA ARG A 167 -12.38 13.76 24.58
C ARG A 167 -12.30 13.55 26.10
N VAL A 168 -12.79 12.41 26.57
CA VAL A 168 -12.74 11.96 27.97
C VAL A 168 -12.08 10.60 28.03
N GLY A 169 -11.45 10.27 29.16
CA GLY A 169 -10.88 8.93 29.34
C GLY A 169 -11.94 7.84 29.14
N LEU A 170 -11.56 6.80 28.40
CA LEU A 170 -12.34 5.58 28.20
C LEU A 170 -11.67 4.41 28.93
N SER A 171 -12.44 3.63 29.68
CA SER A 171 -12.05 2.31 30.16
C SER A 171 -12.94 1.24 29.55
N ASP A 172 -12.43 0.01 29.51
CA ASP A 172 -13.18 -1.18 29.08
C ASP A 172 -13.80 -1.02 27.68
N ALA A 173 -13.11 -0.28 26.80
CA ALA A 173 -13.56 -0.03 25.45
C ALA A 173 -13.46 -1.31 24.63
N GLN A 174 -14.60 -1.80 24.15
CA GLN A 174 -14.73 -2.98 23.31
C GLN A 174 -15.57 -2.64 22.10
N ILE A 175 -15.12 -3.12 20.94
CA ILE A 175 -15.81 -2.95 19.68
C ILE A 175 -16.19 -4.34 19.17
N SER A 176 -17.44 -4.50 18.72
CA SER A 176 -17.87 -5.74 18.08
C SER A 176 -17.03 -6.05 16.83
N PRO A 177 -16.64 -7.31 16.59
CA PRO A 177 -15.84 -7.67 15.43
C PRO A 177 -16.55 -7.35 14.11
N LEU A 178 -15.77 -6.99 13.09
CA LEU A 178 -16.27 -6.86 11.71
C LEU A 178 -16.45 -8.25 11.11
N GLN A 179 -17.69 -8.59 10.74
CA GLN A 179 -18.01 -9.86 10.10
C GLN A 179 -18.90 -9.59 8.91
N ILE A 180 -18.45 -10.03 7.73
CA ILE A 180 -19.16 -9.88 6.48
C ILE A 180 -19.07 -11.22 5.75
N GLN A 181 -20.20 -11.71 5.24
CA GLN A 181 -20.26 -13.00 4.57
C GLN A 181 -19.49 -12.95 3.23
N ASP A 182 -18.87 -14.08 2.85
CA ASP A 182 -18.20 -14.27 1.55
C ASP A 182 -17.17 -13.17 1.19
N THR A 183 -16.54 -12.61 2.23
CA THR A 183 -15.61 -11.50 2.16
C THR A 183 -14.29 -11.88 2.83
N GLU A 184 -13.19 -11.62 2.15
CA GLU A 184 -11.86 -11.67 2.76
C GLU A 184 -11.60 -10.35 3.49
N ILE A 185 -11.25 -10.44 4.78
CA ILE A 185 -11.08 -9.30 5.68
C ILE A 185 -9.66 -9.34 6.22
N VAL A 186 -8.89 -8.31 5.93
CA VAL A 186 -7.50 -8.15 6.41
C VAL A 186 -7.42 -6.90 7.27
N GLU A 187 -7.04 -7.04 8.54
CA GLU A 187 -6.79 -5.91 9.43
C GLU A 187 -5.52 -5.17 9.00
N LEU A 188 -5.60 -3.85 8.97
CA LEU A 188 -4.52 -2.95 8.59
C LEU A 188 -3.98 -2.24 9.83
N GLU A 189 -2.92 -1.45 9.65
CA GLU A 189 -2.33 -0.68 10.74
C GLU A 189 -3.32 0.36 11.30
N ASP A 190 -3.51 0.32 12.63
CA ASP A 190 -4.31 1.29 13.36
C ASP A 190 -3.67 2.69 13.29
N ILE A 191 -4.49 3.73 13.19
CA ILE A 191 -4.03 5.13 13.16
C ILE A 191 -4.59 5.86 14.37
N SER A 192 -3.74 6.62 15.07
CA SER A 192 -4.17 7.47 16.19
C SER A 192 -3.65 8.89 16.01
N TYR A 193 -4.53 9.88 16.16
CA TYR A 193 -4.20 11.30 16.01
C TYR A 193 -5.18 12.20 16.77
N GLN A 194 -4.94 13.50 16.73
CA GLN A 194 -5.83 14.50 17.35
C GLN A 194 -6.55 15.33 16.28
N ARG A 195 -7.86 15.47 16.44
CA ARG A 195 -8.73 16.24 15.53
C ARG A 195 -9.45 17.33 16.29
N LYS A 196 -9.53 18.53 15.71
CA LYS A 196 -10.39 19.61 16.23
C LYS A 196 -11.74 19.60 15.50
N ILE A 197 -12.82 19.55 16.26
CA ILE A 197 -14.20 19.57 15.80
C ILE A 197 -14.90 20.71 16.54
N ASN A 198 -15.41 21.72 15.82
CA ASN A 198 -16.05 22.90 16.41
C ASN A 198 -15.23 23.54 17.55
N GLY A 199 -13.91 23.64 17.38
CA GLY A 199 -12.98 24.17 18.38
C GLY A 199 -12.64 23.23 19.54
N THR A 200 -13.31 22.08 19.66
CA THR A 200 -13.05 21.06 20.68
C THR A 200 -12.06 20.02 20.17
N GLN A 201 -11.07 19.66 20.98
CA GLN A 201 -10.06 18.66 20.63
C GLN A 201 -10.51 17.25 21.03
N TYR A 202 -10.44 16.33 20.08
CA TYR A 202 -10.71 14.91 20.24
C TYR A 202 -9.45 14.09 19.96
N GLN A 203 -9.26 13.01 20.72
CA GLN A 203 -8.43 11.90 20.28
C GLN A 203 -9.23 11.08 19.27
N VAL A 204 -8.56 10.64 18.20
CA VAL A 204 -9.12 9.82 17.15
C VAL A 204 -8.32 8.54 17.06
N VAL A 205 -9.00 7.40 17.06
CA VAL A 205 -8.42 6.09 16.78
C VAL A 205 -9.19 5.51 15.59
N GLU A 206 -8.49 5.20 14.52
CA GLU A 206 -9.01 4.55 13.32
C GLU A 206 -8.55 3.09 13.29
N LYS A 207 -9.51 2.16 13.26
CA LYS A 207 -9.25 0.76 12.88
C LYS A 207 -9.62 0.58 11.43
N ARG A 208 -8.72 -0.02 10.65
CA ARG A 208 -8.87 -0.12 9.20
C ARG A 208 -8.78 -1.56 8.73
N TYR A 209 -9.55 -1.87 7.70
CA TYR A 209 -9.61 -3.20 7.11
C TYR A 209 -9.58 -3.08 5.59
N ALA A 210 -8.82 -3.95 4.93
CA ALA A 210 -8.98 -4.22 3.51
C ALA A 210 -10.02 -5.33 3.35
N LEU A 211 -11.07 -5.03 2.57
CA LEU A 211 -12.17 -5.93 2.25
C LEU A 211 -12.08 -6.32 0.77
N GLN A 212 -12.17 -7.62 0.49
CA GLN A 212 -12.26 -8.16 -0.86
C GLN A 212 -13.47 -9.09 -0.96
N PHE A 213 -14.44 -8.69 -1.78
CA PHE A 213 -15.68 -9.43 -2.00
C PHE A 213 -15.51 -10.44 -3.11
N LYS A 214 -16.02 -11.66 -2.93
CA LYS A 214 -15.82 -12.74 -3.91
C LYS A 214 -16.80 -12.72 -5.08
N GLN A 215 -17.98 -12.12 -4.89
CA GLN A 215 -19.09 -12.23 -5.83
C GLN A 215 -19.87 -10.92 -5.95
N ILE A 216 -20.58 -10.80 -7.07
CA ILE A 216 -21.53 -9.71 -7.35
C ILE A 216 -22.67 -9.80 -6.34
N ALA A 217 -22.94 -8.71 -5.64
CA ALA A 217 -23.94 -8.64 -4.59
C ALA A 217 -24.27 -7.19 -4.22
N GLN A 218 -25.44 -6.99 -3.65
CA GLN A 218 -25.68 -5.82 -2.81
C GLN A 218 -25.38 -6.24 -1.37
N VAL A 219 -24.40 -5.59 -0.75
CA VAL A 219 -23.92 -5.94 0.60
C VAL A 219 -24.28 -4.83 1.56
N GLU A 220 -24.80 -5.18 2.73
CA GLU A 220 -24.96 -4.25 3.84
C GLU A 220 -24.01 -4.63 4.98
N ILE A 221 -23.02 -3.77 5.22
CA ILE A 221 -22.12 -3.88 6.37
C ILE A 221 -22.87 -3.32 7.57
N GLN A 222 -23.21 -4.18 8.52
CA GLN A 222 -23.84 -3.77 9.77
C GLN A 222 -22.89 -2.87 10.57
N GLY A 223 -23.43 -1.81 11.17
CA GLY A 223 -22.64 -0.89 11.98
C GLY A 223 -22.11 -1.54 13.26
N GLN A 224 -20.80 -1.47 13.50
CA GLN A 224 -20.20 -2.01 14.71
C GLN A 224 -20.64 -1.22 15.93
N THR A 225 -20.71 -1.92 17.05
CA THR A 225 -21.07 -1.33 18.34
C THR A 225 -19.84 -1.17 19.23
N LEU A 226 -19.72 -0.01 19.86
CA LEU A 226 -18.78 0.27 20.94
C LEU A 226 -19.51 0.14 22.27
N THR A 227 -18.90 -0.57 23.21
CA THR A 227 -19.23 -0.48 24.64
C THR A 227 -18.01 0.00 25.41
N ALA A 228 -18.17 0.97 26.29
CA ALA A 228 -17.08 1.52 27.10
C ALA A 228 -17.62 2.19 28.37
N THR A 229 -16.72 2.55 29.30
CA THR A 229 -17.03 3.44 30.42
C THR A 229 -16.29 4.77 30.24
N ALA A 230 -17.03 5.88 30.15
CA ALA A 230 -16.49 7.21 29.86
C ALA A 230 -16.34 8.07 31.13
N GLY A 231 -15.27 8.87 31.22
CA GLY A 231 -15.10 9.85 32.29
C GLY A 231 -14.48 9.30 33.59
N ALA A 232 -13.90 8.09 33.54
CA ALA A 232 -13.11 7.57 34.65
C ALA A 232 -11.86 8.44 34.85
N LYS A 233 -11.78 9.18 35.97
CA LYS A 233 -10.53 9.84 36.39
C LYS A 233 -9.64 8.78 37.02
N ARG A 234 -8.37 8.67 36.59
CA ARG A 234 -7.32 8.02 37.41
C ARG A 234 -7.19 8.83 38.71
N GLY A 235 -7.70 8.29 39.81
CA GLY A 235 -7.62 8.93 41.12
C GLY A 235 -6.17 9.06 41.57
N ARG A 236 -5.76 10.29 41.88
CA ARG A 236 -4.53 10.59 42.61
C ARG A 236 -4.76 10.20 44.07
N PHE A 237 -3.89 9.36 44.62
CA PHE A 237 -3.87 8.92 46.02
C PHE A 237 -4.27 10.03 47.01
N GLY A 238 -5.30 9.76 47.82
CA GLY A 238 -5.70 10.59 48.96
C GLY A 238 -6.26 9.69 50.06
N PHE A 239 -5.51 9.54 51.14
CA PHE A 239 -5.94 8.86 52.36
C PHE A 239 -7.02 9.68 53.05
N GLY A 240 -8.25 9.16 53.14
CA GLY A 240 -9.34 9.81 53.87
C GLY A 240 -10.66 9.07 53.68
N PHE A 241 -11.27 8.68 54.80
CA PHE A 241 -12.52 7.94 54.91
C PHE A 241 -13.66 8.53 54.06
N GLY A 242 -14.12 7.77 53.07
CA GLY A 242 -15.23 8.12 52.19
C GLY A 242 -15.03 7.65 50.75
N VAL A 243 -15.09 6.32 50.53
CA VAL A 243 -15.28 5.79 49.18
C VAL A 243 -16.70 6.15 48.75
N ASP A 244 -16.84 7.21 47.95
CA ASP A 244 -18.08 7.49 47.24
C ASP A 244 -18.19 6.51 46.06
N PRO A 245 -19.09 5.50 46.12
CA PRO A 245 -19.23 4.51 45.06
C PRO A 245 -19.81 5.10 43.76
N MET A 246 -20.19 6.40 43.74
CA MET A 246 -20.75 7.09 42.57
C MET A 246 -19.71 7.79 41.69
N ARG A 247 -18.42 7.77 42.01
CA ARG A 247 -17.36 8.32 41.14
C ARG A 247 -16.62 7.23 40.37
N GLY A 248 -17.23 6.74 39.28
CA GLY A 248 -16.61 5.71 38.43
C GLY A 248 -17.12 5.64 36.99
N GLY A 249 -17.20 6.76 36.29
CA GLY A 249 -17.51 6.82 34.85
C GLY A 249 -18.97 6.48 34.47
N THR A 250 -19.36 6.82 33.24
CA THR A 250 -20.69 6.57 32.68
C THR A 250 -20.59 5.50 31.60
N PRO A 251 -21.37 4.40 31.64
CA PRO A 251 -21.38 3.44 30.56
C PRO A 251 -21.88 4.11 29.27
N VAL A 252 -21.17 3.86 28.18
CA VAL A 252 -21.46 4.36 26.85
C VAL A 252 -21.60 3.18 25.92
N ARG A 253 -22.72 3.15 25.18
CA ARG A 253 -22.94 2.23 24.08
C ARG A 253 -23.26 3.04 22.83
N LEU A 254 -22.45 2.90 21.79
CA LEU A 254 -22.64 3.56 20.50
C LEU A 254 -22.69 2.50 19.40
N ALA A 255 -23.36 2.82 18.30
CA ALA A 255 -23.34 2.03 17.08
C ALA A 255 -22.97 2.96 15.93
N ALA A 256 -22.10 2.50 15.03
CA ALA A 256 -21.88 3.17 13.77
C ALA A 256 -23.10 2.97 12.84
N ASN A 257 -23.22 3.79 11.81
CA ASN A 257 -24.24 3.59 10.79
C ASN A 257 -23.90 2.36 9.93
N ALA A 258 -24.93 1.66 9.45
CA ALA A 258 -24.75 0.62 8.44
C ALA A 258 -24.35 1.24 7.09
N ILE A 259 -23.58 0.49 6.30
CA ILE A 259 -23.08 0.94 4.99
C ILE A 259 -23.56 -0.04 3.93
N THR A 260 -24.24 0.49 2.91
CA THR A 260 -24.65 -0.29 1.73
C THR A 260 -23.61 -0.16 0.63
N LEU A 261 -23.20 -1.30 0.07
CA LEU A 261 -22.24 -1.43 -1.00
C LEU A 261 -22.86 -2.14 -2.20
N ASN A 262 -22.42 -1.76 -3.41
CA ASN A 262 -22.77 -2.44 -4.64
C ASN A 262 -21.52 -3.11 -5.24
N ILE A 263 -21.50 -4.44 -5.23
CA ILE A 263 -20.43 -5.23 -5.84
C ILE A 263 -20.82 -5.49 -7.29
N LYS A 264 -20.17 -4.79 -8.22
CA LYS A 264 -20.52 -4.76 -9.64
C LYS A 264 -20.01 -5.98 -10.40
N ALA A 265 -20.64 -6.30 -11.53
CA ALA A 265 -20.09 -7.27 -12.46
C ALA A 265 -18.75 -6.81 -13.02
N ILE A 266 -17.82 -7.76 -13.24
CA ILE A 266 -16.59 -7.52 -14.00
C ILE A 266 -16.97 -6.86 -15.34
N PRO A 267 -16.28 -5.77 -15.75
CA PRO A 267 -16.59 -5.07 -16.99
C PRO A 267 -16.64 -5.99 -18.20
N ALA A 268 -17.60 -5.76 -19.11
CA ALA A 268 -17.78 -6.57 -20.30
C ALA A 268 -16.52 -6.57 -21.20
N GLY A 269 -16.24 -7.71 -21.83
CA GLY A 269 -15.08 -7.88 -22.72
C GLY A 269 -13.79 -8.29 -22.01
N ILE A 270 -13.78 -8.35 -20.67
CA ILE A 270 -12.67 -8.89 -19.89
C ILE A 270 -12.90 -10.37 -19.63
N ASN A 271 -11.91 -11.22 -19.93
CA ASN A 271 -11.93 -12.61 -19.50
C ASN A 271 -11.79 -12.66 -17.96
N PRO A 272 -12.74 -13.23 -17.21
CA PRO A 272 -12.64 -13.34 -15.76
C PRO A 272 -11.36 -14.02 -15.25
N LEU A 273 -10.75 -14.89 -16.06
CA LEU A 273 -9.46 -15.53 -15.73
C LEU A 273 -8.28 -14.54 -15.73
N ASN A 274 -8.41 -13.40 -16.42
CA ASN A 274 -7.41 -12.35 -16.50
C ASN A 274 -7.81 -11.12 -15.67
N TRP A 275 -8.84 -11.26 -14.82
CA TRP A 275 -9.33 -10.18 -13.99
C TRP A 275 -8.35 -9.87 -12.86
N LEU A 276 -7.76 -8.68 -12.90
CA LEU A 276 -6.75 -8.23 -11.94
C LEU A 276 -7.10 -6.81 -11.47
N PRO A 277 -7.97 -6.65 -10.45
CA PRO A 277 -8.43 -5.35 -9.98
C PRO A 277 -7.41 -4.67 -9.06
N ALA A 278 -6.19 -4.52 -9.55
CA ALA A 278 -5.13 -3.81 -8.86
C ALA A 278 -5.30 -2.30 -8.99
N GLN A 279 -4.95 -1.56 -7.95
CA GLN A 279 -4.87 -0.10 -7.97
C GLN A 279 -3.62 0.39 -8.70
N GLU A 280 -2.55 -0.39 -8.61
CA GLU A 280 -1.27 -0.17 -9.27
C GLU A 280 -0.72 -1.54 -9.68
N LEU A 281 -0.15 -1.64 -10.87
CA LEU A 281 0.51 -2.85 -11.36
C LEU A 281 1.88 -2.47 -11.91
N GLN A 282 2.91 -3.17 -11.44
CA GLN A 282 4.28 -3.00 -11.91
C GLN A 282 4.83 -4.36 -12.34
N LEU A 283 5.58 -4.34 -13.44
CA LEU A 283 6.33 -5.48 -13.93
C LEU A 283 7.81 -5.12 -13.93
N ARG A 284 8.63 -5.94 -13.27
CA ARG A 284 10.09 -5.79 -13.26
C ARG A 284 10.73 -7.05 -13.82
N GLU A 285 11.78 -6.84 -14.58
CA GLU A 285 12.61 -7.91 -15.13
C GLU A 285 14.05 -7.72 -14.68
N GLU A 286 14.70 -8.82 -14.31
CA GLU A 286 16.11 -8.85 -13.95
C GLU A 286 16.80 -10.03 -14.66
N TRP A 287 17.98 -9.77 -15.20
CA TRP A 287 18.85 -10.77 -15.82
C TRP A 287 20.11 -10.91 -14.99
N GLN A 288 20.48 -12.14 -14.64
CA GLN A 288 21.72 -12.38 -13.90
C GLN A 288 22.96 -12.03 -14.75
N GLU A 289 22.88 -12.25 -16.06
CA GLU A 289 23.88 -11.81 -17.02
C GLU A 289 23.30 -10.67 -17.86
N THR A 290 23.86 -9.47 -17.74
CA THR A 290 23.41 -8.28 -18.51
C THR A 290 23.90 -8.32 -19.98
N SER A 291 24.62 -9.38 -20.35
CA SER A 291 25.08 -9.63 -21.71
C SER A 291 23.88 -9.93 -22.62
N SER A 292 23.68 -9.11 -23.66
CA SER A 292 22.68 -9.40 -24.71
C SER A 292 23.09 -10.56 -25.64
N GLN A 293 24.18 -11.25 -25.30
CA GLN A 293 24.70 -12.42 -25.98
C GLN A 293 24.75 -13.58 -25.00
N ALA A 294 24.15 -14.69 -25.38
CA ALA A 294 24.28 -15.93 -24.64
C ALA A 294 24.89 -17.01 -25.54
N GLU A 295 25.19 -18.17 -24.97
CA GLU A 295 25.76 -19.29 -25.69
C GLU A 295 24.73 -20.42 -25.82
N VAL A 296 24.71 -21.07 -26.98
CA VAL A 296 23.84 -22.23 -27.19
C VAL A 296 24.21 -23.34 -26.21
N GLY A 297 23.22 -23.86 -25.51
CA GLY A 297 23.39 -24.89 -24.48
C GLY A 297 23.78 -24.36 -23.09
N GLN A 298 24.07 -23.05 -22.93
CA GLN A 298 24.34 -22.45 -21.62
C GLN A 298 23.06 -21.82 -21.04
N PRO A 299 22.80 -22.00 -19.73
CA PRO A 299 21.64 -21.39 -19.08
C PRO A 299 21.85 -19.90 -18.82
N ILE A 300 20.81 -19.12 -19.10
CA ILE A 300 20.69 -17.72 -18.70
C ILE A 300 19.57 -17.63 -17.68
N THR A 301 19.83 -16.97 -16.55
CA THR A 301 18.80 -16.76 -15.53
C THR A 301 18.05 -15.47 -15.77
N ARG A 302 16.72 -15.57 -15.91
CA ARG A 302 15.76 -14.47 -15.99
C ARG A 302 14.84 -14.51 -14.78
N SER A 303 14.67 -13.39 -14.09
CA SER A 303 13.65 -13.22 -13.05
C SER A 303 12.63 -12.18 -13.49
N ILE A 304 11.35 -12.50 -13.33
CA ILE A 304 10.22 -11.61 -13.60
C ILE A 304 9.46 -11.43 -12.29
N GLU A 305 9.23 -10.18 -11.92
CA GLU A 305 8.47 -9.81 -10.73
C GLU A 305 7.23 -9.01 -11.13
N VAL A 306 6.07 -9.50 -10.70
CA VAL A 306 4.80 -8.77 -10.74
C VAL A 306 4.55 -8.22 -9.35
N TYR A 307 4.31 -6.92 -9.27
CA TYR A 307 3.93 -6.25 -8.04
C TYR A 307 2.58 -5.55 -8.25
N ALA A 308 1.67 -5.66 -7.28
CA ALA A 308 0.39 -5.01 -7.33
C ALA A 308 -0.02 -4.41 -5.99
N VAL A 309 -0.67 -3.24 -6.04
CA VAL A 309 -1.38 -2.66 -4.90
C VAL A 309 -2.84 -3.08 -4.96
N GLY A 310 -3.41 -3.49 -3.83
CA GLY A 310 -4.79 -3.92 -3.70
C GLY A 310 -5.03 -5.42 -3.90
N LEU A 311 -3.98 -6.22 -4.11
CA LEU A 311 -4.05 -7.66 -4.30
C LEU A 311 -2.95 -8.38 -3.51
N PRO A 312 -3.22 -9.57 -2.94
CA PRO A 312 -2.19 -10.42 -2.39
C PRO A 312 -1.30 -11.01 -3.51
N GLY A 313 -0.06 -11.37 -3.18
CA GLY A 313 0.90 -11.90 -4.15
C GLY A 313 0.41 -13.18 -4.82
N GLU A 314 -0.33 -14.01 -4.08
CA GLU A 314 -0.91 -15.28 -4.55
C GLU A 314 -1.95 -15.10 -5.66
N TYR A 315 -2.53 -13.91 -5.80
CA TYR A 315 -3.51 -13.60 -6.85
C TYR A 315 -2.83 -13.08 -8.13
N LEU A 316 -1.51 -12.89 -8.10
CA LEU A 316 -0.78 -12.40 -9.26
C LEU A 316 -0.47 -13.52 -10.26
N PRO A 317 -0.69 -13.26 -11.56
CA PRO A 317 -0.51 -14.27 -12.59
C PRO A 317 0.96 -14.53 -12.89
N GLU A 318 1.25 -15.73 -13.42
CA GLU A 318 2.50 -15.97 -14.12
C GLU A 318 2.48 -15.20 -15.45
N VAL A 319 3.56 -14.48 -15.75
CA VAL A 319 3.65 -13.63 -16.97
C VAL A 319 4.34 -14.36 -18.12
N PHE A 320 5.15 -15.38 -17.83
CA PHE A 320 5.96 -16.07 -18.84
C PHE A 320 5.74 -17.59 -18.85
N ASP A 321 4.63 -18.01 -19.43
CA ASP A 321 4.23 -19.41 -19.58
C ASP A 321 4.43 -19.97 -21.00
N ALA A 322 4.54 -19.12 -22.02
CA ALA A 322 4.61 -19.52 -23.43
C ALA A 322 5.88 -20.31 -23.79
N ALA A 323 5.70 -21.42 -24.51
CA ALA A 323 6.81 -22.18 -25.10
C ALA A 323 7.38 -21.42 -26.30
N ILE A 324 8.71 -21.32 -26.36
CA ILE A 324 9.41 -20.61 -27.44
C ILE A 324 10.30 -21.59 -28.19
N ASP A 325 10.11 -21.69 -29.50
CA ASP A 325 10.95 -22.55 -30.34
C ASP A 325 12.42 -22.13 -30.26
N GLY A 326 13.31 -23.11 -30.10
CA GLY A 326 14.74 -22.85 -29.89
C GLY A 326 15.15 -22.48 -28.46
N LEU A 327 14.24 -22.53 -27.47
CA LEU A 327 14.52 -22.17 -26.09
C LEU A 327 13.89 -23.16 -25.10
N ASN A 328 14.73 -23.89 -24.35
CA ASN A 328 14.26 -24.68 -23.23
C ASN A 328 14.11 -23.78 -21.99
N ARG A 329 13.01 -23.91 -21.27
CA ARG A 329 12.70 -23.15 -20.05
C ARG A 329 12.57 -24.08 -18.86
N TYR A 330 13.24 -23.74 -17.78
CA TYR A 330 13.14 -24.44 -16.50
C TYR A 330 12.75 -23.44 -15.40
N PRO A 331 11.46 -23.38 -15.01
CA PRO A 331 11.02 -22.51 -13.92
C PRO A 331 11.45 -23.05 -12.56
N GLU A 332 11.84 -22.15 -11.67
CA GLU A 332 11.91 -22.41 -10.24
C GLU A 332 10.52 -22.28 -9.59
N LYS A 333 10.41 -22.65 -8.31
CA LYS A 333 9.18 -22.43 -7.55
C LYS A 333 8.89 -20.92 -7.47
N PRO A 334 7.65 -20.46 -7.75
CA PRO A 334 7.28 -19.07 -7.59
C PRO A 334 7.37 -18.65 -6.12
N ALA A 335 7.76 -17.40 -5.90
CA ALA A 335 7.76 -16.78 -4.58
C ALA A 335 6.69 -15.70 -4.50
N PHE A 336 5.95 -15.71 -3.39
CA PHE A 336 4.89 -14.74 -3.11
C PHE A 336 5.23 -13.97 -1.84
N VAL A 337 4.98 -12.66 -1.87
CA VAL A 337 5.05 -11.79 -0.70
C VAL A 337 3.77 -10.96 -0.67
N THR A 338 3.12 -10.94 0.48
CA THR A 338 1.94 -10.10 0.73
C THR A 338 2.23 -9.25 1.97
N GLU A 339 2.13 -7.94 1.80
CA GLU A 339 2.35 -6.95 2.85
C GLU A 339 1.08 -6.15 3.09
N THR A 340 0.92 -5.65 4.31
CA THR A 340 -0.15 -4.73 4.66
C THR A 340 0.44 -3.41 5.15
N TRP A 341 -0.29 -2.34 4.88
CA TRP A 341 0.00 -1.00 5.37
C TRP A 341 -1.32 -0.24 5.55
N SER A 342 -1.28 1.00 6.03
CA SER A 342 -2.50 1.77 6.30
C SER A 342 -3.42 1.93 5.08
N GLY A 343 -2.87 1.99 3.86
CA GLY A 343 -3.66 2.11 2.63
C GLY A 343 -4.10 0.79 2.00
N GLY A 344 -3.80 -0.36 2.63
CA GLY A 344 -4.29 -1.66 2.19
C GLY A 344 -3.24 -2.73 2.08
N ILE A 345 -3.44 -3.62 1.12
CA ILE A 345 -2.62 -4.79 0.82
C ILE A 345 -1.76 -4.49 -0.40
N ALA A 346 -0.53 -5.01 -0.41
CA ALA A 346 0.28 -5.08 -1.61
C ALA A 346 0.88 -6.48 -1.75
N GLY A 347 0.87 -6.97 -2.98
CA GLY A 347 1.27 -8.32 -3.34
C GLY A 347 2.43 -8.29 -4.32
N LYS A 348 3.28 -9.30 -4.21
CA LYS A 348 4.41 -9.52 -5.10
C LYS A 348 4.52 -10.99 -5.46
N ARG A 349 4.68 -11.27 -6.75
CA ARG A 349 5.02 -12.60 -7.27
C ARG A 349 6.33 -12.49 -8.03
N LYS A 350 7.27 -13.38 -7.73
CA LYS A 350 8.54 -13.51 -8.44
C LYS A 350 8.66 -14.90 -9.04
N ASP A 351 8.80 -14.95 -10.36
CA ASP A 351 9.10 -16.15 -11.13
C ASP A 351 10.54 -16.08 -11.63
N THR A 352 11.33 -17.15 -11.43
CA THR A 352 12.71 -17.24 -11.90
C THR A 352 12.84 -18.43 -12.84
N TYR A 353 13.51 -18.22 -13.98
CA TYR A 353 13.66 -19.19 -15.04
C TYR A 353 15.12 -19.35 -15.45
N ALA A 354 15.58 -20.59 -15.58
CA ALA A 354 16.77 -20.91 -16.36
C ALA A 354 16.36 -21.15 -17.82
N LEU A 355 16.90 -20.33 -18.72
CA LEU A 355 16.62 -20.34 -20.15
C LEU A 355 17.83 -20.89 -20.90
N ILE A 356 17.65 -21.99 -21.63
CA ILE A 356 18.74 -22.66 -22.38
C ILE A 356 18.43 -22.58 -23.88
N PRO A 357 19.13 -21.73 -24.65
CA PRO A 357 19.00 -21.68 -26.10
C PRO A 357 19.48 -23.00 -26.71
N THR A 358 18.69 -23.57 -27.64
CA THR A 358 19.02 -24.85 -28.28
C THR A 358 19.56 -24.71 -29.70
N ARG A 359 19.50 -23.49 -30.28
CA ARG A 359 20.03 -23.19 -31.61
C ARG A 359 20.57 -21.77 -31.72
N PRO A 360 21.54 -21.51 -32.62
CA PRO A 360 21.96 -20.16 -32.96
C PRO A 360 20.83 -19.37 -33.63
N GLY A 361 20.84 -18.05 -33.47
CA GLY A 361 19.88 -17.13 -34.07
C GLY A 361 19.29 -16.17 -33.05
N THR A 362 18.35 -15.36 -33.47
CA THR A 362 17.67 -14.39 -32.59
C THR A 362 16.39 -15.01 -32.03
N ILE A 363 16.24 -14.96 -30.71
CA ILE A 363 15.03 -15.40 -30.01
C ILE A 363 14.36 -14.16 -29.40
N THR A 364 13.07 -13.99 -29.65
CA THR A 364 12.28 -12.91 -29.06
C THR A 364 11.49 -13.45 -27.88
N LEU A 365 11.70 -12.83 -26.71
CA LEU A 365 10.95 -13.13 -25.50
C LEU A 365 9.82 -12.13 -25.32
N PRO A 366 8.66 -12.57 -24.79
CA PRO A 366 7.57 -11.68 -24.41
C PRO A 366 7.98 -10.74 -23.27
#